data_AF-A0A645JCR7-F1
#
_entry.id   AF-A0A645JCR7-F1
#
_cell.length_a   1.000
_cell.length_b   1.000
_cell.length_c   1.000
_cell.angle_alpha   90.00
_cell.angle_beta   90.00
_cell.angle_gamma   90.00
#
_symmetry.space_group_name_H-M   'P 1'
#
loop_
_entity.id
_entity.type
_entity.pdbx_description
1 polymer ?
#
loop_
_entity_poly.entity_id
_entity_poly.type
_entity_poly.pdbx_seq_one_letter_code
_entity_poly.pdbx_strand_id
1 'polypeptide(L)'
;MIDHVGYTKEVIERTNKVYRNIKMLSDSLNFAGEDSYTYYQLGKSYYMLKDYKKAISAFENALMLDVNINLEYVEDLIETYGYAMLNTSAYKQALKLLRFKDSFNDSCDFQFLIALTYMNNGCTWIFF
;
A
#
# COMPACT_ATOMS: atom_id res chain seq x y z
N MET A 1 11.29 9.69 -34.84
CA MET A 1 10.83 8.45 -34.18
C MET A 1 11.87 8.12 -33.13
N ILE A 2 11.69 8.61 -31.91
CA ILE A 2 12.69 8.62 -30.84
C ILE A 2 12.00 7.99 -29.60
N ASP A 3 12.72 7.11 -28.90
CA ASP A 3 12.47 6.59 -27.53
C ASP A 3 11.66 5.32 -27.20
N HIS A 4 11.40 4.39 -28.12
CA HIS A 4 10.83 3.09 -27.70
C HIS A 4 11.83 2.10 -27.05
N VAL A 5 13.13 2.19 -27.36
CA VAL A 5 14.15 1.22 -26.87
C VAL A 5 14.72 1.60 -25.50
N GLY A 6 14.91 2.90 -25.22
CA GLY A 6 15.36 3.37 -23.90
C GLY A 6 14.31 3.14 -22.82
N TYR A 7 13.05 3.52 -23.11
CA TYR A 7 11.92 3.34 -22.20
C TYR A 7 11.70 1.87 -21.82
N THR A 8 11.81 0.95 -22.78
CA THR A 8 11.64 -0.49 -22.52
C THR A 8 12.75 -1.06 -21.65
N LYS A 9 14.01 -0.65 -21.87
CA LYS A 9 15.13 -1.07 -21.02
C LYS A 9 14.98 -0.58 -19.58
N GLU A 10 14.62 0.69 -19.38
CA GLU A 10 14.41 1.25 -18.04
C GLU A 10 13.27 0.56 -17.29
N VAL A 11 12.15 0.27 -17.97
CA VAL A 11 11.01 -0.47 -17.39
C VAL A 11 11.44 -1.87 -16.95
N ILE A 12 12.21 -2.58 -17.78
CA ILE A 12 12.71 -3.92 -17.47
C ILE A 12 13.66 -3.87 -16.27
N GLU A 13 14.58 -2.92 -16.23
CA GLU A 13 15.53 -2.76 -15.12
C GLU A 13 14.84 -2.41 -13.80
N ARG A 14 13.86 -1.50 -13.83
CA ARG A 14 13.02 -1.19 -12.66
C ARG A 14 12.27 -2.42 -12.17
N THR A 15 11.64 -3.15 -13.09
CA THR A 15 10.88 -4.37 -12.76
C THR A 15 11.79 -5.45 -12.15
N ASN A 16 12.97 -5.67 -12.72
CA ASN A 16 13.96 -6.61 -12.18
C ASN A 16 14.43 -6.22 -10.78
N LYS A 17 14.61 -4.92 -10.53
CA LYS A 17 14.96 -4.41 -9.19
C LYS A 17 13.86 -4.73 -8.19
N VAL A 18 12.59 -4.54 -8.54
CA VAL A 18 11.47 -4.84 -7.64
C VAL A 18 11.39 -6.34 -7.33
N TYR A 19 11.58 -7.23 -8.31
CA TYR A 19 11.61 -8.68 -8.04
C TYR A 19 12.76 -9.11 -7.12
N ARG A 20 13.94 -8.50 -7.27
CA ARG A 20 15.07 -8.75 -6.35
C ARG A 20 14.74 -8.29 -4.93
N ASN A 21 14.13 -7.10 -4.79
CA ASN A 21 13.69 -6.59 -3.48
C ASN A 21 12.67 -7.54 -2.82
N ILE A 22 11.67 -8.00 -3.57
CA ILE A 22 10.67 -8.97 -3.06
C ILE A 22 11.37 -10.22 -2.54
N LYS A 23 12.32 -10.76 -3.30
CA LYS A 23 13.07 -11.94 -2.86
C LYS A 23 13.81 -11.68 -1.54
N MET A 24 14.55 -10.59 -1.45
CA MET A 24 15.32 -10.25 -0.23
C MET A 24 14.41 -10.04 0.99
N LEU A 25 13.27 -9.36 0.81
CA LEU A 25 12.30 -9.11 1.88
C LEU A 25 11.63 -10.41 2.34
N SER A 26 11.22 -11.26 1.40
CA SER A 26 10.67 -12.59 1.73
C SER A 26 11.69 -13.48 2.44
N ASP A 27 12.94 -13.47 2.00
CA ASP A 27 14.02 -14.20 2.68
C ASP A 27 14.24 -13.65 4.09
N SER A 28 14.21 -12.32 4.29
CA SER A 28 14.28 -11.70 5.61
C SER A 28 13.17 -12.18 6.55
N LEU A 29 11.91 -12.20 6.07
CA LEU A 29 10.78 -12.69 6.87
C LEU A 29 10.93 -14.18 7.24
N ASN A 30 11.49 -14.99 6.33
CA ASN A 30 11.70 -16.42 6.56
C ASN A 30 12.83 -16.72 7.56
N PHE A 31 13.92 -15.94 7.52
CA PHE A 31 15.14 -16.27 8.28
C PHE A 31 15.37 -15.38 9.51
N ALA A 32 14.97 -14.11 9.46
CA ALA A 32 15.16 -13.14 10.54
C ALA A 32 13.90 -12.95 11.41
N GLY A 33 12.73 -13.38 10.92
CA GLY A 33 11.45 -13.30 11.60
C GLY A 33 10.54 -12.18 11.08
N GLU A 34 9.32 -12.15 11.61
CA GLU A 34 8.28 -11.21 11.22
C GLU A 34 8.58 -9.79 11.75
N ASP A 35 8.44 -8.80 10.87
CA ASP A 35 8.64 -7.38 11.20
C ASP A 35 7.69 -6.52 10.37
N SER A 36 7.03 -5.55 11.03
CA SER A 36 6.01 -4.70 10.42
C SER A 36 6.60 -3.88 9.26
N TYR A 37 7.81 -3.35 9.43
CA TYR A 37 8.47 -2.55 8.40
C TYR A 37 8.84 -3.40 7.19
N THR A 38 9.31 -4.63 7.40
CA THR A 38 9.64 -5.57 6.33
C THR A 38 8.40 -5.98 5.53
N TYR A 39 7.28 -6.27 6.20
CA TYR A 39 6.00 -6.52 5.52
C TYR A 39 5.48 -5.30 4.76
N TYR A 40 5.63 -4.10 5.32
CA TYR A 40 5.31 -2.84 4.63
C TYR A 40 6.11 -2.70 3.32
N GLN A 41 7.43 -2.90 3.38
CA GLN A 41 8.29 -2.81 2.19
C GLN A 41 7.95 -3.89 1.14
N LEU A 42 7.57 -5.08 1.61
CA LEU A 42 7.12 -6.16 0.73
C LEU A 42 5.80 -5.78 0.04
N GLY A 43 4.87 -5.20 0.78
CA GLY A 43 3.60 -4.69 0.26
C GLY A 43 3.80 -3.59 -0.78
N LYS A 44 4.70 -2.62 -0.53
CA LYS A 44 5.07 -1.60 -1.53
C LYS A 44 5.67 -2.21 -2.79
N SER A 45 6.53 -3.21 -2.64
CA SER A 45 7.13 -3.89 -3.79
C SER A 45 6.07 -4.59 -4.65
N TYR A 46 5.08 -5.25 -4.04
CA TYR A 46 3.95 -5.81 -4.78
C TYR A 46 3.05 -4.74 -5.39
N TYR A 47 2.82 -3.63 -4.69
CA TYR A 47 2.05 -2.50 -5.20
C TYR A 47 2.71 -1.90 -6.46
N MET A 48 4.04 -1.75 -6.47
CA MET A 48 4.79 -1.28 -7.64
C MET A 48 4.65 -2.22 -8.85
N LEU A 49 4.49 -3.53 -8.62
CA LEU A 49 4.19 -4.51 -9.68
C LEU A 49 2.70 -4.58 -10.03
N LYS A 50 1.85 -3.76 -9.39
CA LYS A 50 0.38 -3.80 -9.48
C LYS A 50 -0.23 -5.13 -9.06
N ASP A 51 0.50 -5.94 -8.29
CA ASP A 51 -0.02 -7.13 -7.64
C ASP A 51 -0.70 -6.73 -6.32
N TYR A 52 -1.82 -6.02 -6.45
CA TYR A 52 -2.50 -5.39 -5.32
C TYR A 52 -3.02 -6.41 -4.30
N LYS A 53 -3.33 -7.64 -4.72
CA LYS A 53 -3.76 -8.71 -3.80
C LYS A 53 -2.64 -9.13 -2.85
N LYS A 54 -1.43 -9.31 -3.37
CA LYS A 54 -0.26 -9.60 -2.52
C LYS A 54 0.15 -8.37 -1.71
N ALA A 55 0.01 -7.17 -2.26
CA ALA A 55 0.25 -5.94 -1.52
C ALA A 55 -0.65 -5.85 -0.28
N ILE A 56 -1.97 -6.03 -0.46
CA ILE A 56 -2.96 -6.10 0.63
C ILE A 56 -2.55 -7.14 1.68
N SER A 57 -2.23 -8.36 1.25
CA SER A 57 -1.85 -9.43 2.18
C SER A 57 -0.62 -9.06 3.01
N ALA A 58 0.39 -8.45 2.39
CA ALA A 58 1.59 -8.00 3.11
C ALA A 58 1.28 -6.84 4.07
N PHE A 59 0.48 -5.86 3.65
CA PHE A 59 0.07 -4.75 4.53
C PHE A 59 -0.78 -5.22 5.72
N GLU A 60 -1.64 -6.22 5.52
CA GLU A 60 -2.40 -6.84 6.62
C GLU A 60 -1.47 -7.49 7.65
N ASN A 61 -0.47 -8.26 7.20
CA ASN A 61 0.55 -8.81 8.10
C ASN A 61 1.32 -7.71 8.84
N ALA A 62 1.68 -6.61 8.15
CA ALA A 62 2.35 -5.47 8.80
C ALA A 62 1.51 -4.86 9.93
N LEU A 63 0.19 -4.78 9.74
CA LEU A 63 -0.75 -4.19 10.70
C LEU A 63 -1.19 -5.17 11.80
N MET A 64 -0.96 -6.48 11.64
CA MET A 64 -1.20 -7.49 12.67
C MET A 64 -0.13 -7.49 13.77
N LEU A 65 1.05 -6.90 13.51
CA LEU A 65 2.18 -6.85 14.43
C LEU A 65 2.15 -5.63 15.37
N ASP A 66 0.96 -5.09 15.69
CA ASP A 66 0.76 -3.91 16.54
C ASP A 66 1.70 -2.73 16.21
N VAL A 67 1.60 -2.22 14.98
CA VAL A 67 2.46 -1.13 14.51
C VAL A 67 2.24 0.17 15.30
N ASN A 68 3.33 0.81 15.72
CA ASN A 68 3.26 2.13 16.35
C ASN A 68 2.89 3.20 15.31
N ILE A 69 1.70 3.78 15.45
CA ILE A 69 1.14 4.78 14.54
C ILE A 69 2.03 6.01 14.31
N ASN A 70 2.92 6.32 15.25
CA ASN A 70 3.81 7.49 15.18
C ASN A 70 5.09 7.24 14.36
N LEU A 71 5.30 6.03 13.84
CA LEU A 71 6.44 5.74 12.98
C LEU A 71 6.21 6.36 11.59
N GLU A 72 7.26 6.98 11.04
CA GLU A 72 7.21 7.78 9.81
C GLU A 72 6.60 7.04 8.61
N TYR A 73 6.80 5.72 8.51
CA TYR A 73 6.31 4.93 7.37
C TYR A 73 4.84 4.52 7.47
N VAL A 74 4.19 4.72 8.63
CA VAL A 74 2.89 4.11 8.90
C VAL A 74 1.76 4.80 8.17
N GLU A 75 1.83 6.12 8.00
CA GLU A 75 0.87 6.84 7.18
C GLU A 75 0.89 6.33 5.73
N ASP A 76 2.08 6.27 5.11
CA ASP A 76 2.28 5.73 3.75
C ASP A 76 1.85 4.25 3.63
N LEU A 77 2.08 3.44 4.68
CA LEU A 77 1.56 2.07 4.77
C LEU A 77 0.02 2.06 4.67
N ILE A 78 -0.65 2.87 5.49
CA ILE A 78 -2.11 2.92 5.54
C ILE A 78 -2.70 3.45 4.24
N GLU A 79 -2.11 4.49 3.67
CA GLU A 79 -2.56 5.07 2.42
C GLU A 79 -2.38 4.12 1.24
N THR A 80 -1.19 3.54 1.10
CA THR A 80 -0.90 2.60 0.01
C THR A 80 -1.75 1.33 0.14
N TYR A 81 -2.02 0.87 1.36
CA TYR A 81 -2.97 -0.21 1.62
C TYR A 81 -4.39 0.16 1.18
N GLY A 82 -4.85 1.36 1.49
CA GLY A 82 -6.12 1.90 1.03
C GLY A 82 -6.24 1.92 -0.49
N TYR A 83 -5.24 2.48 -1.18
CA TYR A 83 -5.23 2.49 -2.63
C TYR A 83 -5.18 1.09 -3.23
N ALA A 84 -4.47 0.14 -2.62
CA ALA A 84 -4.49 -1.26 -3.07
C ALA A 84 -5.90 -1.87 -2.97
N MET A 85 -6.63 -1.58 -1.89
CA MET A 85 -8.03 -2.00 -1.73
C MET A 85 -8.95 -1.33 -2.76
N LEU A 86 -8.78 -0.05 -3.05
CA LEU A 86 -9.55 0.64 -4.09
C LEU A 86 -9.29 0.04 -5.49
N ASN A 87 -8.03 -0.24 -5.83
CA ASN A 87 -7.65 -0.85 -7.11
C ASN A 87 -8.17 -2.29 -7.29
N THR A 88 -8.53 -2.98 -6.20
CA THR A 88 -9.09 -4.33 -6.22
C THR A 88 -10.59 -4.36 -5.98
N SER A 89 -11.24 -3.20 -5.95
CA SER A 89 -12.66 -3.02 -5.62
C SER A 89 -13.06 -3.53 -4.23
N ALA A 90 -12.11 -3.67 -3.31
CA ALA A 90 -12.33 -4.07 -1.92
C ALA A 90 -12.86 -2.88 -1.06
N TYR A 91 -13.83 -2.13 -1.59
CA TYR A 91 -14.27 -0.85 -1.03
C TYR A 91 -14.81 -0.96 0.39
N LYS A 92 -15.57 -2.03 0.68
CA LYS A 92 -16.10 -2.27 2.03
C LYS A 92 -14.98 -2.54 3.04
N GLN A 93 -13.87 -3.16 2.59
CA GLN A 93 -12.71 -3.38 3.44
C GLN A 93 -11.98 -2.07 3.72
N ALA A 94 -11.87 -1.19 2.72
CA ALA A 94 -11.25 0.12 2.87
C ALA A 94 -11.95 1.01 3.92
N LEU A 95 -13.25 0.81 4.19
CA LEU A 95 -13.95 1.49 5.29
C LEU A 95 -13.29 1.24 6.66
N LYS A 96 -12.56 0.14 6.85
CA LYS A 96 -11.82 -0.11 8.10
C LYS A 96 -10.74 0.93 8.38
N LEU A 97 -10.26 1.65 7.35
CA LEU A 97 -9.24 2.69 7.51
C LEU A 97 -9.76 3.93 8.23
N LEU A 98 -11.09 4.11 8.32
CA LEU A 98 -11.71 5.20 9.09
C LEU A 98 -11.27 5.23 10.57
N ARG A 99 -10.82 4.10 11.12
CA ARG A 99 -10.27 4.02 12.48
C ARG A 99 -9.01 4.89 12.69
N PHE A 100 -8.33 5.27 11.61
CA PHE A 100 -7.12 6.10 11.65
C PHE A 100 -7.40 7.59 11.41
N LYS A 101 -8.69 7.99 11.28
CA LYS A 101 -9.05 9.36 10.93
C LYS A 101 -8.54 10.39 11.92
N ASP A 102 -8.60 10.11 13.21
CA ASP A 102 -8.12 11.03 14.24
C ASP A 102 -6.59 11.13 14.24
N SER A 103 -5.89 10.07 13.83
CA SER A 103 -4.41 10.03 13.77
C SER A 103 -3.86 10.76 12.54
N PHE A 104 -4.56 10.71 11.41
CA PHE A 104 -4.12 11.30 10.14
C PHE A 104 -5.07 12.39 9.64
N ASN A 105 -5.74 13.09 10.55
CA ASN A 105 -6.74 14.10 10.19
C ASN A 105 -6.14 15.25 9.36
N ASP A 106 -4.87 15.60 9.58
CA ASP A 106 -4.23 16.72 8.89
C ASP A 106 -3.60 16.31 7.54
N SER A 107 -3.62 15.00 7.22
CA SER A 107 -3.09 14.48 5.96
C SER A 107 -4.10 14.63 4.83
N CYS A 108 -3.75 15.45 3.83
CA CYS A 108 -4.57 15.64 2.64
C CYS A 108 -4.72 14.33 1.85
N ASP A 109 -3.67 13.52 1.77
CA ASP A 109 -3.66 12.26 1.01
C ASP A 109 -4.57 11.22 1.69
N PHE A 110 -4.49 11.10 3.01
CA PHE A 110 -5.40 10.26 3.78
C PHE A 110 -6.86 10.73 3.67
N GLN A 111 -7.12 12.04 3.81
CA GLN A 111 -8.46 12.59 3.64
C GLN A 111 -9.04 12.29 2.25
N PHE A 112 -8.23 12.43 1.21
CA PHE A 112 -8.64 12.13 -0.16
C PHE A 112 -8.94 10.64 -0.35
N LEU A 113 -8.11 9.75 0.21
CA LEU A 113 -8.35 8.31 0.22
C LEU A 113 -9.68 7.95 0.90
N ILE A 114 -10.01 8.59 2.03
CA ILE A 114 -11.30 8.38 2.71
C ILE A 114 -12.47 8.87 1.86
N ALA A 115 -12.34 10.01 1.19
CA ALA A 115 -13.36 10.51 0.26
C ALA A 115 -13.61 9.53 -0.90
N LEU A 116 -12.54 9.00 -1.51
CA LEU A 116 -12.65 7.96 -2.54
C LEU A 116 -13.30 6.68 -2.00
N THR A 117 -12.97 6.29 -0.76
CA THR A 117 -13.56 5.14 -0.10
C THR A 117 -15.07 5.31 0.06
N TYR A 118 -15.54 6.48 0.53
CA TYR A 118 -16.97 6.76 0.63
C TYR A 118 -17.67 6.78 -0.73
N MET A 119 -17.08 7.44 -1.72
CA MET A 119 -17.63 7.52 -3.08
C MET A 119 -17.84 6.12 -3.68
N ASN A 120 -16.86 5.22 -3.57
CA ASN A 120 -16.94 3.86 -4.09
C ASN A 120 -17.88 2.94 -3.29
N ASN A 121 -18.23 3.30 -2.06
CA ASN A 121 -19.27 2.61 -1.28
C ASN A 121 -20.67 3.24 -1.45
N GLY A 122 -20.83 4.25 -2.32
CA GLY A 122 -22.11 4.94 -2.53
C GLY A 122 -22.53 5.84 -1.36
N CYS A 123 -21.62 6.14 -0.44
CA CYS A 123 -21.84 7.00 0.72
C CYS A 123 -21.50 8.46 0.40
N THR A 124 -22.13 9.04 -0.62
CA THR A 124 -21.84 10.41 -1.07
C THR A 124 -22.50 11.51 -0.24
N TRP A 125 -23.41 11.15 0.67
CA TRP A 125 -24.19 12.10 1.49
C TRP A 125 -23.46 12.64 2.74
N ILE A 126 -22.22 12.23 3.00
CA ILE A 126 -21.50 12.56 4.26
C ILE A 126 -20.73 13.90 4.16
N PHE A 127 -20.69 14.52 2.98
CA PHE A 127 -19.95 15.76 2.71
C PHE A 127 -20.81 17.02 2.53
N PHE A 128 -22.11 16.98 2.88
CA PHE A 128 -23.02 18.14 2.86
C PHE A 128 -23.67 18.39 4.22
#